data_AF-A0A847UJ20-F1
#
_entry.id   AF-A0A847UJ20-F1
#
_cell.length_a   1.000
_cell.length_b   1.000
_cell.length_c   1.000
_cell.angle_alpha   90.00
_cell.angle_beta   90.00
_cell.angle_gamma   90.00
#
_symmetry.space_group_name_H-M   'P 1'
#
loop_
_entity.id
_entity.type
_entity.pdbx_description
1 polymer ?
#
loop_
_entity_poly.entity_id
_entity_poly.type
_entity_poly.pdbx_seq_one_letter_code
_entity_poly.pdbx_strand_id
1 'polypeptide(L)'
;MSRADGNRDLAGRQLETAVDDVVAAEDVARETARATLSRVAEDGVITVDAFEAALSETVKVLSTAETRTELAVSALDDARAAAEPVANLAVVQTRLDDLAAEVDVATADLKTVQAALGAITGRDTGVTYTAVREMRDVYEDASSIQGRADEVQVALEEFETWVTDEDERAAGLHADVDDLAAAVDALEDSVEDVMVDGDAAAWADTAIQRASLALFVRDLRAELDTLRSWPVATDGDPDWDAVAERIDTLDERVTNMASSLERAGQPAWRDRHGASVDAVEQALSDWQPPVDWAAVQSELDDLRPADRTA
;
A
#
# COMPACT_ATOMS: atom_id res chain seq x y z
N MET A 1 21.79 -11.34 -37.26
CA MET A 1 22.50 -10.55 -36.23
C MET A 1 22.25 -11.26 -34.91
N SER A 2 23.32 -11.76 -34.31
CA SER A 2 23.32 -12.80 -33.27
C SER A 2 23.06 -12.20 -31.90
N ARG A 3 22.06 -12.72 -31.18
CA ARG A 3 21.62 -12.30 -29.84
C ARG A 3 22.40 -13.04 -28.72
N ALA A 4 23.69 -13.30 -28.94
CA ALA A 4 24.43 -14.35 -28.22
C ALA A 4 25.53 -13.87 -27.24
N ASP A 5 25.75 -12.57 -27.06
CA ASP A 5 26.91 -12.07 -26.26
C ASP A 5 26.59 -11.68 -24.80
N GLY A 6 25.32 -11.68 -24.38
CA GLY A 6 24.93 -11.48 -22.96
C GLY A 6 25.32 -12.62 -22.01
N ASN A 7 25.90 -13.70 -22.57
CA ASN A 7 26.38 -14.88 -21.87
C ASN A 7 27.92 -15.02 -21.94
N ARG A 8 28.63 -13.95 -22.31
CA ARG A 8 30.10 -13.95 -22.36
C ARG A 8 30.65 -13.87 -20.94
N ASP A 9 31.59 -14.75 -20.63
CA ASP A 9 32.32 -14.68 -19.36
C ASP A 9 33.16 -13.40 -19.30
N LEU A 10 32.94 -12.62 -18.25
CA LEU A 10 33.59 -11.34 -17.97
C LEU A 10 34.69 -11.46 -16.92
N ALA A 11 34.88 -12.64 -16.32
CA ALA A 11 35.92 -12.86 -15.32
C ALA A 11 37.32 -12.49 -15.86
N GLY A 12 38.06 -11.73 -15.07
CA GLY A 12 39.40 -11.22 -15.41
C GLY A 12 39.41 -9.98 -16.31
N ARG A 13 38.25 -9.43 -16.70
CA ARG A 13 38.19 -8.20 -17.52
C ARG A 13 38.24 -6.95 -16.67
N GLN A 14 38.85 -5.90 -17.23
CA GLN A 14 38.79 -4.55 -16.68
C GLN A 14 37.34 -4.04 -16.74
N LEU A 15 36.86 -3.43 -15.66
CA LEU A 15 35.48 -2.98 -15.48
C LEU A 15 35.04 -2.07 -16.62
N GLU A 16 35.83 -1.04 -16.97
CA GLU A 16 35.48 -0.12 -18.07
C GLU A 16 35.33 -0.83 -19.40
N THR A 17 36.21 -1.79 -19.68
CA THR A 17 36.17 -2.57 -20.93
C THR A 17 34.96 -3.49 -20.96
N ALA A 18 34.63 -4.13 -19.83
CA ALA A 18 33.42 -4.95 -19.72
C ALA A 18 32.15 -4.12 -19.88
N VAL A 19 32.11 -2.90 -19.33
CA VAL A 19 31.01 -1.95 -19.52
C VAL A 19 30.87 -1.55 -20.98
N ASP A 20 31.96 -1.19 -21.65
CA ASP A 20 31.95 -0.86 -23.08
C ASP A 20 31.39 -2.01 -23.91
N ASP A 21 31.84 -3.24 -23.61
CA ASP A 21 31.41 -4.45 -24.31
C ASP A 21 29.92 -4.75 -24.09
N VAL A 22 29.40 -4.56 -22.88
CA VAL A 22 27.97 -4.73 -22.57
C VAL A 22 27.12 -3.69 -23.29
N VAL A 23 27.49 -2.41 -23.24
CA VAL A 23 26.75 -1.33 -23.93
C VAL A 23 26.77 -1.51 -25.45
N ALA A 24 27.84 -2.10 -26.00
CA ALA A 24 27.91 -2.40 -27.42
C ALA A 24 27.05 -3.63 -27.81
N ALA A 25 26.86 -4.57 -26.90
CA ALA A 25 26.13 -5.82 -27.14
C ALA A 25 24.64 -5.75 -26.77
N GLU A 26 24.28 -4.92 -25.80
CA GLU A 26 22.95 -4.79 -25.21
C GLU A 26 22.49 -3.32 -25.22
N ASP A 27 21.18 -3.10 -25.35
CA ASP A 27 20.57 -1.77 -25.30
C ASP A 27 20.42 -1.31 -23.84
N VAL A 28 21.56 -1.09 -23.17
CA VAL A 28 21.65 -0.68 -21.77
C VAL A 28 22.46 0.62 -21.65
N ALA A 29 21.99 1.52 -20.78
CA ALA A 29 22.73 2.73 -20.48
C ALA A 29 24.08 2.40 -19.81
N ARG A 30 25.14 3.10 -20.22
CA ARG A 30 26.51 2.91 -19.67
C ARG A 30 26.54 2.94 -18.14
N GLU A 31 25.84 3.90 -17.54
CA GLU A 31 25.81 4.06 -16.09
C GLU A 31 25.19 2.84 -15.39
N THR A 32 24.12 2.29 -15.97
CA THR A 32 23.46 1.08 -15.47
C THR A 32 24.37 -0.14 -15.59
N ALA A 33 25.06 -0.32 -16.73
CA ALA A 33 26.03 -1.39 -16.90
C ALA A 33 27.18 -1.28 -15.88
N ARG A 34 27.71 -0.06 -15.70
CA ARG A 34 28.77 0.23 -14.73
C ARG A 34 28.35 -0.10 -13.31
N ALA A 35 27.22 0.44 -12.85
CA ALA A 35 26.73 0.24 -11.48
C ALA A 35 26.42 -1.24 -11.18
N THR A 36 26.00 -2.00 -12.19
CA THR A 36 25.76 -3.44 -12.06
C THR A 36 27.06 -4.21 -11.93
N LEU A 37 28.01 -4.00 -12.86
CA LEU A 37 29.27 -4.74 -12.89
C LEU A 37 30.24 -4.34 -11.76
N SER A 38 30.14 -3.11 -11.24
CA SER A 38 31.01 -2.66 -10.13
C SER A 38 30.82 -3.47 -8.86
N ARG A 39 29.68 -4.14 -8.67
CA ARG A 39 29.43 -5.00 -7.50
C ARG A 39 30.28 -6.27 -7.48
N VAL A 40 30.82 -6.66 -8.62
CA VAL A 40 31.60 -7.90 -8.79
C VAL A 40 33.01 -7.60 -9.28
N ALA A 41 33.47 -6.36 -9.08
CA ALA A 41 34.79 -5.90 -9.47
C ALA A 41 35.64 -5.54 -8.25
N GLU A 42 36.87 -6.03 -8.22
CA GLU A 42 37.90 -5.71 -7.23
C GLU A 42 39.07 -5.03 -7.93
N ASP A 43 39.53 -3.90 -7.41
CA ASP A 43 40.60 -3.07 -8.01
C ASP A 43 40.38 -2.76 -9.50
N GLY A 44 39.11 -2.59 -9.90
CA GLY A 44 38.71 -2.31 -11.28
C GLY A 44 38.68 -3.53 -12.21
N VAL A 45 38.82 -4.74 -11.69
CA VAL A 45 38.78 -6.00 -12.46
C VAL A 45 37.62 -6.86 -11.98
N ILE A 46 36.81 -7.40 -12.90
CA ILE A 46 35.73 -8.34 -12.58
C ILE A 46 36.34 -9.68 -12.16
N THR A 47 36.00 -10.20 -10.98
CA THR A 47 36.56 -11.45 -10.46
C THR A 47 35.47 -12.48 -10.13
N VAL A 48 35.83 -13.76 -10.21
CA VAL A 48 34.95 -14.87 -9.76
C VAL A 48 34.72 -14.75 -8.26
N ASP A 49 35.77 -14.50 -7.49
CA ASP A 49 35.70 -14.36 -6.03
C ASP A 49 34.73 -13.23 -5.60
N ALA A 50 34.74 -12.08 -6.27
CA ALA A 50 33.81 -10.99 -5.98
C ALA A 50 32.37 -11.33 -6.38
N PHE A 51 32.18 -12.07 -7.47
CA PHE A 51 30.86 -12.60 -7.85
C PHE A 51 30.33 -13.61 -6.82
N GLU A 52 31.16 -14.56 -6.38
CA GLU A 52 30.79 -15.54 -5.35
C GLU A 52 30.50 -14.87 -3.99
N ALA A 53 31.26 -13.84 -3.63
CA ALA A 53 31.01 -13.04 -2.44
C ALA A 53 29.66 -12.30 -2.51
N ALA A 54 29.36 -11.68 -3.65
CA ALA A 54 28.07 -11.02 -3.87
C ALA A 54 26.91 -12.02 -3.84
N LEU A 55 27.08 -13.19 -4.48
CA LEU A 55 26.09 -14.27 -4.45
C LEU A 55 25.84 -14.79 -3.04
N SER A 56 26.91 -14.99 -2.26
CA SER A 56 26.83 -15.39 -0.85
C SER A 56 26.03 -14.38 -0.02
N GLU A 57 26.20 -13.09 -0.29
CA GLU A 57 25.43 -12.05 0.37
C GLU A 57 23.94 -12.09 -0.03
N THR A 58 23.65 -12.24 -1.32
CA THR A 58 22.27 -12.44 -1.81
C THR A 58 21.59 -13.64 -1.15
N VAL A 59 22.29 -14.76 -0.99
CA VAL A 59 21.78 -15.96 -0.29
C VAL A 59 21.41 -15.64 1.16
N LYS A 60 22.24 -14.88 1.89
CA LYS A 60 21.96 -14.49 3.27
C LYS A 60 20.73 -13.60 3.39
N VAL A 61 20.62 -12.59 2.51
CA VAL A 61 19.46 -11.70 2.50
C VAL A 61 18.19 -12.49 2.19
N LEU A 62 18.22 -13.39 1.22
CA LEU A 62 17.08 -14.27 0.92
C LEU A 62 16.71 -15.17 2.11
N SER A 63 17.69 -15.77 2.80
CA SER A 63 17.43 -16.57 4.00
C SER A 63 16.82 -15.75 5.14
N THR A 64 17.18 -14.47 5.22
CA THR A 64 16.58 -13.54 6.19
C THR A 64 15.13 -13.23 5.80
N ALA A 65 14.87 -12.92 4.53
CA ALA A 65 13.51 -12.71 4.01
C ALA A 65 12.62 -13.94 4.22
N GLU A 66 13.16 -15.15 4.02
CA GLU A 66 12.48 -16.42 4.31
C GLU A 66 12.09 -16.51 5.79
N THR A 67 13.04 -16.30 6.69
CA THR A 67 12.78 -16.32 8.14
C THR A 67 11.72 -15.28 8.54
N ARG A 68 11.78 -14.06 7.99
CA ARG A 68 10.79 -13.01 8.28
C ARG A 68 9.40 -13.36 7.77
N THR A 69 9.32 -13.94 6.57
CA THR A 69 8.04 -14.39 6.01
C THR A 69 7.44 -15.52 6.85
N GLU A 70 8.24 -16.47 7.32
CA GLU A 70 7.78 -17.54 8.24
C GLU A 70 7.26 -16.99 9.58
N LEU A 71 7.92 -15.94 10.10
CA LEU A 71 7.45 -15.24 11.31
C LEU A 71 6.12 -14.52 11.09
N ALA A 72 5.95 -13.82 9.95
CA ALA A 72 4.69 -13.19 9.60
C ALA A 72 3.54 -14.21 9.45
N VAL A 73 3.81 -15.38 8.85
CA VAL A 73 2.84 -16.49 8.80
C VAL A 73 2.45 -16.96 10.20
N SER A 74 3.42 -17.09 11.11
CA SER A 74 3.15 -17.50 12.49
C SER A 74 2.34 -16.44 13.25
N ALA A 75 2.68 -15.16 13.08
CA ALA A 75 1.94 -14.04 13.66
C ALA A 75 0.49 -13.98 13.14
N LEU A 76 0.24 -14.36 11.89
CA LEU A 76 -1.11 -14.45 11.33
C LEU A 76 -1.92 -15.56 12.00
N ASP A 77 -1.30 -16.70 12.30
CA ASP A 77 -1.96 -17.79 13.04
C ASP A 77 -2.28 -17.37 14.48
N ASP A 78 -1.37 -16.63 15.14
CA ASP A 78 -1.60 -16.07 16.48
C ASP A 78 -2.74 -15.04 16.48
N ALA A 79 -2.74 -14.11 15.52
CA ALA A 79 -3.81 -13.12 15.33
C ALA A 79 -5.18 -13.78 15.08
N ARG A 80 -5.24 -14.84 14.27
CA ARG A 80 -6.47 -15.63 14.06
C ARG A 80 -6.94 -16.29 15.35
N ALA A 81 -6.01 -16.84 16.14
CA ALA A 81 -6.36 -17.46 17.41
C ALA A 81 -6.90 -16.43 18.43
N ALA A 82 -6.33 -15.22 18.46
CA ALA A 82 -6.81 -14.13 19.29
C ALA A 82 -8.20 -13.63 18.87
N ALA A 83 -8.47 -13.58 17.57
CA ALA A 83 -9.74 -13.13 17.00
C ALA A 83 -10.87 -14.18 17.04
N GLU A 84 -10.58 -15.46 17.28
CA GLU A 84 -11.57 -16.55 17.29
C GLU A 84 -12.87 -16.22 18.06
N PRO A 85 -12.86 -15.57 19.26
CA PRO A 85 -14.08 -15.23 19.98
C PRO A 85 -15.00 -14.23 19.26
N VAL A 86 -14.46 -13.47 18.31
CA VAL A 86 -15.12 -12.38 17.58
C VAL A 86 -15.00 -12.53 16.05
N ALA A 87 -14.60 -13.71 15.58
CA ALA A 87 -14.36 -13.99 14.16
C ALA A 87 -15.60 -13.85 13.28
N ASN A 88 -16.80 -13.71 13.86
CA ASN A 88 -18.05 -13.45 13.14
C ASN A 88 -18.33 -11.96 12.89
N LEU A 89 -17.52 -11.04 13.41
CA LEU A 89 -17.68 -9.60 13.21
C LEU A 89 -17.04 -9.18 11.88
N ALA A 90 -17.78 -8.45 11.04
CA ALA A 90 -17.34 -8.11 9.68
C ALA A 90 -16.04 -7.29 9.65
N VAL A 91 -15.87 -6.34 10.57
CA VAL A 91 -14.64 -5.53 10.69
C VAL A 91 -13.42 -6.39 11.04
N VAL A 92 -13.59 -7.42 11.88
CA VAL A 92 -12.54 -8.36 12.27
C VAL A 92 -12.16 -9.23 11.07
N GLN A 93 -13.16 -9.74 10.34
CA GLN A 93 -12.94 -10.56 9.14
C GLN A 93 -12.19 -9.77 8.06
N THR A 94 -12.63 -8.55 7.77
CA THR A 94 -12.03 -7.71 6.73
C THR A 94 -10.56 -7.41 7.04
N ARG A 95 -10.26 -6.91 8.25
CA ARG A 95 -8.88 -6.64 8.66
C ARG A 95 -7.99 -7.90 8.62
N LEU A 96 -8.50 -9.06 9.04
CA LEU A 96 -7.76 -10.32 8.95
C LEU A 96 -7.53 -10.80 7.52
N ASP A 97 -8.53 -10.66 6.65
CA ASP A 97 -8.44 -11.07 5.25
C ASP A 97 -7.40 -10.21 4.51
N ASP A 98 -7.36 -8.91 4.78
CA ASP A 98 -6.36 -7.99 4.22
C ASP A 98 -4.95 -8.38 4.68
N LEU A 99 -4.73 -8.55 5.99
CA LEU A 99 -3.44 -8.98 6.54
C LEU A 99 -3.02 -10.36 6.00
N ALA A 100 -3.97 -11.29 5.87
CA ALA A 100 -3.71 -12.61 5.29
C ALA A 100 -3.29 -12.51 3.82
N ALA A 101 -3.94 -11.65 3.03
CA ALA A 101 -3.57 -11.41 1.65
C ALA A 101 -2.16 -10.84 1.54
N GLU A 102 -1.75 -9.96 2.45
CA GLU A 102 -0.38 -9.44 2.45
C GLU A 102 0.68 -10.49 2.77
N VAL A 103 0.42 -11.38 3.74
CA VAL A 103 1.26 -12.55 4.02
C VAL A 103 1.35 -13.49 2.81
N ASP A 104 0.23 -13.73 2.13
CA ASP A 104 0.17 -14.58 0.95
C ASP A 104 1.01 -14.00 -0.20
N VAL A 105 0.96 -12.68 -0.41
CA VAL A 105 1.80 -11.98 -1.41
C VAL A 105 3.28 -12.14 -1.07
N ALA A 106 3.70 -11.84 0.17
CA ALA A 106 5.10 -11.99 0.57
C ALA A 106 5.60 -13.44 0.39
N THR A 107 4.76 -14.42 0.71
CA THR A 107 5.04 -15.85 0.54
C THR A 107 5.16 -16.25 -0.94
N ALA A 108 4.31 -15.70 -1.82
CA ALA A 108 4.35 -15.96 -3.25
C ALA A 108 5.60 -15.33 -3.90
N ASP A 109 5.93 -14.10 -3.53
CA ASP A 109 7.11 -13.39 -4.01
C ASP A 109 8.39 -14.10 -3.58
N LEU A 110 8.47 -14.57 -2.32
CA LEU A 110 9.60 -15.36 -1.82
C LEU A 110 9.86 -16.60 -2.67
N LYS A 111 8.82 -17.36 -3.04
CA LYS A 111 8.94 -18.54 -3.91
C LYS A 111 9.48 -18.17 -5.30
N THR A 112 9.06 -17.03 -5.83
CA THR A 112 9.54 -16.51 -7.13
C THR A 112 11.02 -16.16 -7.06
N VAL A 113 11.45 -15.46 -6.00
CA VAL A 113 12.85 -15.08 -5.79
C VAL A 113 13.74 -16.30 -5.53
N GLN A 114 13.27 -17.28 -4.76
CA GLN A 114 13.96 -18.56 -4.55
C GLN A 114 14.17 -19.31 -5.88
N ALA A 115 13.16 -19.35 -6.75
CA ALA A 115 13.26 -19.97 -8.07
C ALA A 115 14.26 -19.22 -8.97
N ALA A 116 14.27 -17.88 -8.92
CA ALA A 116 15.22 -17.05 -9.66
C ALA A 116 16.66 -17.30 -9.22
N LEU A 117 16.92 -17.35 -7.90
CA LEU A 117 18.24 -17.70 -7.35
C LEU A 117 18.67 -19.12 -7.75
N GLY A 118 17.73 -20.08 -7.71
CA GLY A 118 17.96 -21.46 -8.18
C GLY A 118 18.36 -21.51 -9.66
N ALA A 119 17.73 -20.67 -10.49
CA ALA A 119 18.07 -20.56 -11.91
C ALA A 119 19.47 -19.95 -12.12
N ILE A 120 19.89 -18.98 -11.31
CA ILE A 120 21.24 -18.40 -11.38
C ILE A 120 22.29 -19.45 -10.99
N THR A 121 22.11 -20.10 -9.85
CA THR A 121 23.08 -21.07 -9.29
C THR A 121 23.14 -22.39 -10.06
N GLY A 122 22.08 -22.75 -10.79
CA GLY A 122 22.02 -23.93 -11.65
C GLY A 122 22.72 -23.79 -13.00
N ARG A 123 23.18 -22.59 -13.39
CA ARG A 123 23.90 -22.36 -14.65
C ARG A 123 25.39 -22.58 -14.47
N ASP A 124 25.97 -23.45 -15.30
CA ASP A 124 27.42 -23.56 -15.47
C ASP A 124 27.91 -22.53 -16.49
N THR A 125 27.75 -21.26 -16.16
CA THR A 125 28.18 -20.12 -16.98
C THR A 125 29.04 -19.22 -16.09
N GLY A 126 30.17 -18.73 -16.60
CA GLY A 126 31.07 -17.83 -15.87
C GLY A 126 30.40 -16.50 -15.45
N VAL A 127 31.20 -15.49 -15.08
CA VAL A 127 30.66 -14.22 -14.60
C VAL A 127 30.10 -13.42 -15.77
N THR A 128 28.80 -13.49 -16.02
CA THR A 128 28.15 -12.77 -17.14
C THR A 128 27.40 -11.53 -16.65
N TYR A 129 27.19 -10.55 -17.54
CA TYR A 129 26.38 -9.37 -17.19
C TYR A 129 24.96 -9.76 -16.77
N THR A 130 24.35 -10.71 -17.49
CA THR A 130 23.01 -11.22 -17.18
C THR A 130 22.95 -11.84 -15.79
N ALA A 131 23.92 -12.69 -15.43
CA ALA A 131 23.96 -13.31 -14.10
C ALA A 131 24.13 -12.28 -12.97
N VAL A 132 24.99 -11.27 -13.18
CA VAL A 132 25.20 -10.20 -12.19
C VAL A 132 23.95 -9.33 -12.03
N ARG A 133 23.25 -9.03 -13.14
CA ARG A 133 21.98 -8.29 -13.12
C ARG A 133 20.88 -9.08 -12.41
N GLU A 134 20.67 -10.34 -12.78
CA GLU A 134 19.64 -11.18 -12.16
C GLU A 134 19.93 -11.41 -10.66
N MET A 135 21.19 -11.57 -10.26
CA MET A 135 21.57 -11.66 -8.84
C MET A 135 21.25 -10.38 -8.07
N ARG A 136 21.43 -9.21 -8.70
CA ARG A 136 21.05 -7.92 -8.14
C ARG A 136 19.52 -7.84 -7.98
N ASP A 137 18.77 -8.24 -9.00
CA ASP A 137 17.29 -8.25 -8.93
C ASP A 137 16.83 -9.13 -7.76
N VAL A 138 17.38 -10.35 -7.62
CA VAL A 138 17.10 -11.25 -6.48
C VAL A 138 17.43 -10.60 -5.13
N TYR A 139 18.54 -9.87 -5.02
CA TYR A 139 18.91 -9.17 -3.78
C TYR A 139 17.91 -8.07 -3.43
N GLU A 140 17.51 -7.26 -4.42
CA GLU A 140 16.57 -6.15 -4.24
C GLU A 140 15.18 -6.67 -3.89
N ASP A 141 14.70 -7.71 -4.59
CA ASP A 141 13.43 -8.36 -4.31
C ASP A 141 13.42 -9.02 -2.93
N ALA A 142 14.49 -9.74 -2.55
CA ALA A 142 14.60 -10.34 -1.22
C ALA A 142 14.58 -9.29 -0.10
N SER A 143 15.25 -8.15 -0.30
CA SER A 143 15.23 -7.03 0.67
C SER A 143 13.84 -6.41 0.78
N SER A 144 13.12 -6.28 -0.35
CA SER A 144 11.74 -5.78 -0.37
C SER A 144 10.78 -6.72 0.35
N ILE A 145 10.90 -8.04 0.13
CA ILE A 145 10.10 -9.06 0.82
C ILE A 145 10.37 -9.01 2.31
N GLN A 146 11.63 -8.86 2.73
CA GLN A 146 11.96 -8.74 4.15
C GLN A 146 11.25 -7.53 4.78
N GLY A 147 11.32 -6.35 4.14
CA GLY A 147 10.65 -5.14 4.63
C GLY A 147 9.14 -5.32 4.75
N ARG A 148 8.49 -5.87 3.72
CA ARG A 148 7.06 -6.16 3.74
C ARG A 148 6.68 -7.16 4.84
N ALA A 149 7.47 -8.22 5.03
CA ALA A 149 7.21 -9.20 6.08
C ALA A 149 7.34 -8.58 7.49
N ASP A 150 8.33 -7.71 7.71
CA ASP A 150 8.49 -6.98 8.97
C ASP A 150 7.29 -6.02 9.21
N GLU A 151 6.83 -5.30 8.17
CA GLU A 151 5.65 -4.41 8.25
C GLU A 151 4.36 -5.18 8.58
N VAL A 152 4.10 -6.28 7.88
CA VAL A 152 2.92 -7.13 8.13
C VAL A 152 2.96 -7.75 9.51
N GLN A 153 4.14 -8.14 10.01
CA GLN A 153 4.27 -8.66 11.37
C GLN A 153 3.86 -7.61 12.41
N VAL A 154 4.31 -6.36 12.26
CA VAL A 154 3.90 -5.26 13.15
C VAL A 154 2.39 -5.05 13.09
N ALA A 155 1.80 -5.01 11.89
CA ALA A 155 0.36 -4.82 11.73
C ALA A 155 -0.46 -5.97 12.35
N LEU A 156 0.07 -7.21 12.33
CA LEU A 156 -0.55 -8.37 12.98
C LEU A 156 -0.48 -8.27 14.52
N GLU A 157 0.63 -7.79 15.08
CA GLU A 157 0.78 -7.55 16.52
C GLU A 157 -0.14 -6.41 17.00
N GLU A 158 -0.28 -5.35 16.20
CA GLU A 158 -1.23 -4.26 16.42
C GLU A 158 -2.68 -4.75 16.35
N PHE A 159 -3.00 -5.59 15.36
CA PHE A 159 -4.31 -6.22 15.26
C PHE A 159 -4.64 -7.12 16.46
N GLU A 160 -3.69 -7.93 16.93
CA GLU A 160 -3.88 -8.77 18.12
C GLU A 160 -4.16 -7.90 19.35
N THR A 161 -3.41 -6.82 19.51
CA THR A 161 -3.63 -5.84 20.59
C THR A 161 -5.03 -5.24 20.47
N TRP A 162 -5.39 -4.74 19.29
CA TRP A 162 -6.71 -4.18 19.01
C TRP A 162 -7.85 -5.18 19.27
N VAL A 163 -7.70 -6.46 18.91
CA VAL A 163 -8.78 -7.45 19.12
C VAL A 163 -8.93 -7.87 20.59
N THR A 164 -7.86 -7.76 21.38
CA THR A 164 -7.84 -8.20 22.79
C THR A 164 -8.02 -7.07 23.80
N ASP A 165 -7.74 -5.82 23.43
CA ASP A 165 -7.79 -4.65 24.31
C ASP A 165 -8.94 -3.70 23.95
N GLU A 166 -9.88 -3.51 24.88
CA GLU A 166 -11.03 -2.61 24.68
C GLU A 166 -10.62 -1.14 24.65
N ASP A 167 -9.63 -0.75 25.46
CA ASP A 167 -9.15 0.63 25.52
C ASP A 167 -8.51 1.00 24.17
N GLU A 168 -7.79 0.05 23.54
CA GLU A 168 -7.20 0.26 22.21
C GLU A 168 -8.27 0.42 21.13
N ARG A 169 -9.34 -0.39 21.16
CA ARG A 169 -10.47 -0.24 20.22
C ARG A 169 -11.18 1.11 20.40
N ALA A 170 -11.43 1.50 21.64
CA ALA A 170 -12.07 2.76 21.96
C ALA A 170 -11.20 3.95 21.56
N ALA A 171 -9.89 3.90 21.85
CA ALA A 171 -8.93 4.92 21.45
C ALA A 171 -8.86 5.06 19.93
N GLY A 172 -8.83 3.94 19.19
CA GLY A 172 -8.87 3.92 17.73
C GLY A 172 -10.09 4.65 17.17
N LEU A 173 -11.31 4.26 17.59
CA LEU A 173 -12.53 4.93 17.12
C LEU A 173 -12.55 6.43 17.50
N HIS A 174 -12.07 6.79 18.68
CA HIS A 174 -11.96 8.19 19.09
C HIS A 174 -11.02 8.99 18.19
N ALA A 175 -9.86 8.42 17.83
CA ALA A 175 -8.91 9.03 16.92
C ALA A 175 -9.52 9.21 15.53
N ASP A 176 -10.22 8.21 15.00
CA ASP A 176 -10.85 8.30 13.68
C ASP A 176 -11.97 9.36 13.64
N VAL A 177 -12.73 9.52 14.74
CA VAL A 177 -13.73 10.58 14.88
C VAL A 177 -13.08 11.97 15.03
N ASP A 178 -11.89 12.07 15.66
CA ASP A 178 -11.08 13.29 15.68
C ASP A 178 -10.59 13.66 14.27
N ASP A 179 -10.11 12.68 13.51
CA ASP A 179 -9.65 12.87 12.12
C ASP A 179 -10.81 13.26 11.20
N LEU A 180 -11.98 12.63 11.33
CA LEU A 180 -13.18 13.06 10.63
C LEU A 180 -13.54 14.51 10.99
N ALA A 181 -13.49 14.89 12.27
CA ALA A 181 -13.80 16.26 12.67
C ALA A 181 -12.86 17.27 12.04
N ALA A 182 -11.55 16.99 12.02
CA ALA A 182 -10.56 17.84 11.37
C ALA A 182 -10.78 17.92 9.85
N ALA A 183 -11.13 16.81 9.20
CA ALA A 183 -11.42 16.78 7.77
C ALA A 183 -12.71 17.55 7.42
N VAL A 184 -13.74 17.46 8.26
CA VAL A 184 -14.98 18.24 8.13
C VAL A 184 -14.70 19.73 8.27
N ASP A 185 -13.91 20.15 9.27
CA ASP A 185 -13.51 21.55 9.45
C ASP A 185 -12.78 22.10 8.20
N ALA A 186 -11.78 21.35 7.70
CA ALA A 186 -11.03 21.74 6.50
C ALA A 186 -11.91 21.81 5.23
N LEU A 187 -12.93 20.95 5.15
CA LEU A 187 -13.85 20.95 4.03
C LEU A 187 -14.87 22.09 4.12
N GLU A 188 -15.31 22.49 5.31
CA GLU A 188 -16.15 23.69 5.48
C GLU A 188 -15.43 24.94 4.98
N ASP A 189 -14.15 25.10 5.31
CA ASP A 189 -13.31 26.18 4.78
C ASP A 189 -13.27 26.14 3.25
N SER A 190 -13.08 24.94 2.67
CA SER A 190 -13.09 24.76 1.21
C SER A 190 -14.44 25.09 0.57
N VAL A 191 -15.55 24.79 1.23
CA VAL A 191 -16.91 25.15 0.78
C VAL A 191 -17.10 26.67 0.83
N GLU A 192 -16.59 27.35 1.85
CA GLU A 192 -16.60 28.82 1.94
C GLU A 192 -15.83 29.45 0.78
N ASP A 193 -14.61 28.98 0.51
CA ASP A 193 -13.80 29.43 -0.62
C ASP A 193 -14.55 29.25 -1.96
N VAL A 194 -15.16 28.07 -2.16
CA VAL A 194 -15.95 27.80 -3.37
C VAL A 194 -17.12 28.79 -3.53
N MET A 195 -17.78 29.20 -2.45
CA MET A 195 -18.88 30.16 -2.49
C MET A 195 -18.45 31.60 -2.76
N VAL A 196 -17.23 31.98 -2.35
CA VAL A 196 -16.73 33.37 -2.46
C VAL A 196 -16.10 33.62 -3.83
N ASP A 197 -15.16 32.76 -4.24
CA ASP A 197 -14.35 32.96 -5.44
C ASP A 197 -13.95 31.67 -6.17
N GLY A 198 -14.59 30.55 -5.82
CA GLY A 198 -14.37 29.27 -6.46
C GLY A 198 -14.59 29.22 -7.98
N ASP A 199 -14.03 28.18 -8.58
CA ASP A 199 -14.27 27.82 -9.97
C ASP A 199 -14.92 26.43 -10.11
N ALA A 200 -15.14 26.00 -11.36
CA ALA A 200 -15.80 24.73 -11.65
C ALA A 200 -15.02 23.51 -11.16
N ALA A 201 -13.67 23.59 -11.13
CA ALA A 201 -12.82 22.49 -10.71
C ALA A 201 -12.78 22.39 -9.19
N ALA A 202 -12.66 23.53 -8.49
CA ALA A 202 -12.75 23.61 -7.03
C ALA A 202 -14.12 23.09 -6.55
N TRP A 203 -15.22 23.55 -7.16
CA TRP A 203 -16.56 23.06 -6.84
C TRP A 203 -16.68 21.53 -6.99
N ALA A 204 -16.18 20.96 -8.08
CA ALA A 204 -16.26 19.53 -8.34
C ALA A 204 -15.40 18.72 -7.35
N ASP A 205 -14.18 19.19 -7.05
CA ASP A 205 -13.28 18.54 -6.10
C ASP A 205 -13.85 18.56 -4.68
N THR A 206 -14.36 19.70 -4.22
CA THR A 206 -15.04 19.83 -2.92
C THR A 206 -16.30 18.95 -2.84
N ALA A 207 -17.06 18.81 -3.94
CA ALA A 207 -18.19 17.90 -4.00
C ALA A 207 -17.78 16.43 -3.84
N ILE A 208 -16.70 16.01 -4.49
CA ILE A 208 -16.14 14.65 -4.36
C ILE A 208 -15.61 14.42 -2.94
N GLN A 209 -14.81 15.34 -2.39
CA GLN A 209 -14.29 15.23 -1.02
C GLN A 209 -15.43 15.08 0.01
N ARG A 210 -16.50 15.87 -0.14
CA ARG A 210 -17.70 15.76 0.70
C ARG A 210 -18.36 14.38 0.57
N ALA A 211 -18.44 13.82 -0.63
CA ALA A 211 -18.99 12.49 -0.84
C ALA A 211 -18.14 11.40 -0.14
N SER A 212 -16.81 11.54 -0.18
CA SER A 212 -15.89 10.66 0.57
C SER A 212 -16.09 10.78 2.08
N LEU A 213 -16.26 11.98 2.63
CA LEU A 213 -16.56 12.15 4.06
C LEU A 213 -17.92 11.54 4.46
N ALA A 214 -18.92 11.60 3.58
CA ALA A 214 -20.20 10.93 3.83
C ALA A 214 -20.07 9.40 3.88
N LEU A 215 -19.19 8.81 3.05
CA LEU A 215 -18.85 7.39 3.15
C LEU A 215 -18.09 7.11 4.46
N PHE A 216 -17.17 7.99 4.87
CA PHE A 216 -16.41 7.82 6.12
C PHE A 216 -17.31 7.84 7.36
N VAL A 217 -18.28 8.75 7.41
CA VAL A 217 -19.32 8.75 8.45
C VAL A 217 -20.08 7.42 8.50
N ARG A 218 -20.47 6.86 7.35
CA ARG A 218 -21.18 5.57 7.30
C ARG A 218 -20.32 4.43 7.82
N ASP A 219 -19.03 4.45 7.51
CA ASP A 219 -18.06 3.46 7.96
C ASP A 219 -17.88 3.50 9.48
N LEU A 220 -17.66 4.68 10.06
CA LEU A 220 -17.54 4.87 11.51
C LEU A 220 -18.80 4.48 12.28
N ARG A 221 -20.00 4.72 11.72
CA ARG A 221 -21.24 4.23 12.33
C ARG A 221 -21.31 2.71 12.38
N ALA A 222 -20.87 2.04 11.32
CA ALA A 222 -20.84 0.58 11.28
C ALA A 222 -19.78 -0.01 12.22
N GLU A 223 -18.63 0.65 12.34
CA GLU A 223 -17.61 0.29 13.33
C GLU A 223 -18.14 0.45 14.76
N LEU A 224 -18.77 1.59 15.08
CA LEU A 224 -19.41 1.82 16.38
C LEU A 224 -20.47 0.76 16.70
N ASP A 225 -21.34 0.42 15.74
CA ASP A 225 -22.35 -0.63 15.91
C ASP A 225 -21.69 -1.99 16.16
N THR A 226 -20.54 -2.25 15.52
CA THR A 226 -19.76 -3.47 15.74
C THR A 226 -19.17 -3.50 17.15
N LEU A 227 -18.57 -2.41 17.62
CA LEU A 227 -18.00 -2.30 18.96
C LEU A 227 -19.07 -2.43 20.05
N ARG A 228 -20.26 -1.85 19.86
CA ARG A 228 -21.42 -2.06 20.75
C ARG A 228 -21.89 -3.52 20.81
N SER A 229 -21.62 -4.29 19.76
CA SER A 229 -21.96 -5.72 19.69
C SER A 229 -20.84 -6.65 20.20
N TRP A 230 -19.72 -6.07 20.64
CA TRP A 230 -18.54 -6.84 21.07
C TRP A 230 -18.89 -7.71 22.31
N PRO A 231 -18.62 -9.03 22.28
CA PRO A 231 -19.13 -9.97 23.27
C PRO A 231 -18.44 -9.90 24.65
N VAL A 232 -17.39 -9.10 24.80
CA VAL A 232 -16.63 -8.95 26.04
C VAL A 232 -16.76 -7.50 26.50
N ALA A 233 -17.60 -7.25 27.51
CA ALA A 233 -17.62 -5.98 28.22
C ALA A 233 -16.58 -6.04 29.34
N THR A 234 -15.62 -5.11 29.35
CA THR A 234 -14.70 -4.93 30.49
C THR A 234 -15.25 -3.91 31.49
N ASP A 235 -14.59 -3.82 32.65
CA ASP A 235 -14.98 -2.87 33.71
C ASP A 235 -14.61 -1.43 33.27
N GLY A 236 -15.55 -0.72 32.67
CA GLY A 236 -15.36 0.68 32.25
C GLY A 236 -15.88 1.00 30.86
N ASP A 237 -17.04 0.44 30.50
CA ASP A 237 -17.69 0.58 29.19
C ASP A 237 -17.54 2.00 28.62
N PRO A 238 -16.86 2.16 27.47
CA PRO A 238 -16.70 3.45 26.82
C PRO A 238 -18.06 4.10 26.57
N ASP A 239 -18.09 5.44 26.61
CA ASP A 239 -19.33 6.19 26.35
C ASP A 239 -19.64 6.23 24.85
N TRP A 240 -20.08 5.08 24.32
CA TRP A 240 -20.45 4.88 22.91
C TRP A 240 -21.59 5.80 22.47
N ASP A 241 -22.43 6.26 23.40
CA ASP A 241 -23.51 7.21 23.11
C ASP A 241 -22.97 8.61 22.84
N ALA A 242 -21.97 9.06 23.60
CA ALA A 242 -21.27 10.31 23.31
C ALA A 242 -20.54 10.26 21.96
N VAL A 243 -19.95 9.12 21.60
CA VAL A 243 -19.32 8.92 20.28
C VAL A 243 -20.38 8.98 19.16
N ALA A 244 -21.52 8.31 19.33
CA ALA A 244 -22.62 8.35 18.38
C ALA A 244 -23.12 9.79 18.13
N GLU A 245 -23.37 10.56 19.20
CA GLU A 245 -23.83 11.95 19.10
C GLU A 245 -22.82 12.83 18.35
N ARG A 246 -21.52 12.58 18.56
CA ARG A 246 -20.46 13.29 17.86
C ARG A 246 -20.44 12.95 16.36
N ILE A 247 -20.56 11.67 15.99
CA ILE A 247 -20.64 11.25 14.59
C ILE A 247 -21.88 11.86 13.92
N ASP A 248 -23.03 11.85 14.58
CA ASP A 248 -24.27 12.44 14.06
C ASP A 248 -24.12 13.96 13.84
N THR A 249 -23.45 14.66 14.75
CA THR A 249 -23.14 16.09 14.58
C THR A 249 -22.26 16.33 13.34
N LEU A 250 -21.26 15.50 13.11
CA LEU A 250 -20.38 15.60 11.93
C LEU A 250 -21.14 15.26 10.63
N ASP A 251 -22.01 14.27 10.66
CA ASP A 251 -22.88 13.90 9.52
C ASP A 251 -23.84 15.04 9.13
N GLU A 252 -24.44 15.71 10.10
CA GLU A 252 -25.28 16.88 9.85
C GLU A 252 -24.50 17.99 9.15
N ARG A 253 -23.25 18.24 9.56
CA ARG A 253 -22.36 19.22 8.92
C ARG A 253 -22.05 18.82 7.47
N VAL A 254 -21.64 17.58 7.24
CA VAL A 254 -21.39 17.03 5.88
C VAL A 254 -22.63 17.14 4.99
N THR A 255 -23.82 16.84 5.53
CA THR A 255 -25.10 16.97 4.83
C THR A 255 -25.42 18.43 4.48
N ASN A 256 -25.16 19.35 5.39
CA ASN A 256 -25.37 20.79 5.16
C ASN A 256 -24.43 21.33 4.07
N MET A 257 -23.19 20.84 3.98
CA MET A 257 -22.25 21.20 2.92
C MET A 257 -22.77 20.81 1.53
N ALA A 258 -23.45 19.67 1.39
CA ALA A 258 -24.07 19.28 0.12
C ALA A 258 -25.06 20.33 -0.39
N SER A 259 -25.92 20.85 0.51
CA SER A 259 -26.89 21.92 0.18
C SER A 259 -26.20 23.25 -0.16
N SER A 260 -25.03 23.53 0.43
CA SER A 260 -24.23 24.71 0.11
C SER A 260 -23.57 24.58 -1.26
N LEU A 261 -22.97 23.43 -1.57
CA LEU A 261 -22.37 23.15 -2.88
C LEU A 261 -23.42 23.08 -3.99
N GLU A 262 -24.62 22.56 -3.70
CA GLU A 262 -25.75 22.62 -4.63
C GLU A 262 -26.15 24.07 -4.92
N ARG A 263 -26.14 24.97 -3.94
CA ARG A 263 -26.44 26.39 -4.20
C ARG A 263 -25.31 27.12 -4.93
N ALA A 264 -24.06 26.79 -4.62
CA ALA A 264 -22.87 27.40 -5.20
C ALA A 264 -22.66 27.01 -6.67
N GLY A 265 -23.01 25.78 -7.04
CA GLY A 265 -22.84 25.27 -8.39
C GLY A 265 -23.49 26.18 -9.42
N GLN A 266 -22.69 26.80 -10.30
CA GLN A 266 -23.23 27.55 -11.43
C GLN A 266 -23.66 26.56 -12.53
N PRO A 267 -24.68 26.89 -13.36
CA PRO A 267 -25.09 26.02 -14.46
C PRO A 267 -23.93 25.57 -15.36
N ALA A 268 -23.03 26.50 -15.73
CA ALA A 268 -21.86 26.19 -16.55
C ALA A 268 -20.85 25.25 -15.86
N TRP A 269 -20.79 25.23 -14.53
CA TRP A 269 -19.92 24.31 -13.77
C TRP A 269 -20.52 22.91 -13.74
N ARG A 270 -21.84 22.80 -13.51
CA ARG A 270 -22.57 21.53 -13.58
C ARG A 270 -22.54 20.93 -14.98
N ASP A 271 -22.70 21.75 -16.01
CA ASP A 271 -22.59 21.29 -17.41
C ASP A 271 -21.19 20.70 -17.70
N ARG A 272 -20.15 21.23 -17.04
CA ARG A 272 -18.76 20.79 -17.25
C ARG A 272 -18.36 19.57 -16.42
N HIS A 273 -18.75 19.53 -15.14
CA HIS A 273 -18.25 18.54 -14.18
C HIS A 273 -19.35 17.74 -13.46
N GLY A 274 -20.62 18.13 -13.58
CA GLY A 274 -21.73 17.50 -12.85
C GLY A 274 -21.81 15.99 -13.10
N ALA A 275 -21.67 15.55 -14.36
CA ALA A 275 -21.68 14.12 -14.67
C ALA A 275 -20.54 13.32 -14.02
N SER A 276 -19.35 13.93 -13.85
CA SER A 276 -18.23 13.28 -13.15
C SER A 276 -18.47 13.22 -11.64
N VAL A 277 -19.01 14.30 -11.07
CA VAL A 277 -19.39 14.34 -9.65
C VAL A 277 -20.46 13.28 -9.36
N ASP A 278 -21.53 13.23 -10.17
CA ASP A 278 -22.62 12.26 -10.02
C ASP A 278 -22.10 10.81 -10.13
N ALA A 279 -21.15 10.54 -11.05
CA ALA A 279 -20.57 9.21 -11.21
C ALA A 279 -19.76 8.79 -9.98
N VAL A 280 -18.96 9.70 -9.42
CA VAL A 280 -18.19 9.43 -8.19
C VAL A 280 -19.12 9.25 -6.99
N GLU A 281 -20.12 10.10 -6.84
CA GLU A 281 -21.11 9.97 -5.76
C GLU A 281 -21.87 8.65 -5.83
N GLN A 282 -22.24 8.22 -7.03
CA GLN A 282 -22.87 6.93 -7.24
C GLN A 282 -21.95 5.78 -6.87
N ALA A 283 -20.70 5.79 -7.34
CA ALA A 283 -19.71 4.77 -7.00
C ALA A 283 -19.52 4.66 -5.48
N LEU A 284 -19.30 5.79 -4.79
CA LEU A 284 -19.16 5.83 -3.34
C LEU A 284 -20.42 5.38 -2.59
N SER A 285 -21.61 5.57 -3.17
CA SER A 285 -22.86 5.13 -2.54
C SER A 285 -23.02 3.60 -2.53
N ASP A 286 -22.42 2.90 -3.50
CA ASP A 286 -22.51 1.44 -3.66
C ASP A 286 -21.61 0.69 -2.66
N TRP A 287 -20.59 1.35 -2.09
CA TRP A 287 -19.73 0.80 -1.05
C TRP A 287 -20.52 0.56 0.25
N GLN A 288 -20.30 -0.60 0.87
CA GLN A 288 -20.89 -0.97 2.16
C GLN A 288 -19.78 -1.08 3.21
N PRO A 289 -20.00 -0.58 4.43
CA PRO A 289 -19.07 -0.81 5.54
C PRO A 289 -18.94 -2.31 5.91
N PRO A 290 -17.78 -2.75 6.44
CA PRO A 290 -16.53 -1.98 6.55
C PRO A 290 -15.94 -1.66 5.17
N VAL A 291 -15.44 -0.44 4.98
CA VAL A 291 -14.96 0.06 3.69
C VAL A 291 -13.48 -0.29 3.48
N ASP A 292 -13.17 -0.91 2.35
CA ASP A 292 -11.79 -1.03 1.85
C ASP A 292 -11.36 0.30 1.21
N TRP A 293 -10.76 1.18 2.01
CA TRP A 293 -10.33 2.51 1.59
C TRP A 293 -9.25 2.50 0.49
N ALA A 294 -8.45 1.44 0.39
CA ALA A 294 -7.48 1.31 -0.69
C ALA A 294 -8.17 1.05 -2.03
N ALA A 295 -9.19 0.18 -2.05
CA ALA A 295 -10.00 -0.06 -3.24
C ALA A 295 -10.85 1.17 -3.60
N VAL A 296 -11.40 1.91 -2.62
CA VAL A 296 -12.08 3.19 -2.88
C VAL A 296 -11.12 4.18 -3.54
N GLN A 297 -9.90 4.33 -3.02
CA GLN A 297 -8.93 5.27 -3.60
C GLN A 297 -8.55 4.87 -5.03
N SER A 298 -8.37 3.57 -5.30
CA SER A 298 -8.14 3.07 -6.66
C SER A 298 -9.30 3.41 -7.61
N GLU A 299 -10.54 3.21 -7.18
CA GLU A 299 -11.71 3.53 -8.00
C GLU A 299 -11.83 5.05 -8.25
N LEU A 300 -11.56 5.87 -7.23
CA LEU A 300 -11.53 7.32 -7.39
C LEU A 300 -10.44 7.78 -8.36
N ASP A 301 -9.27 7.14 -8.36
CA ASP A 301 -8.19 7.43 -9.29
C ASP A 301 -8.54 7.04 -10.73
N ASP A 302 -9.26 5.93 -10.94
CA ASP A 302 -9.76 5.53 -12.25
C ASP A 302 -10.85 6.48 -12.80
N LEU A 303 -11.64 7.07 -11.90
CA LEU A 303 -12.69 8.04 -12.25
C LEU A 303 -12.15 9.47 -12.48
N ARG A 304 -10.90 9.76 -12.09
CA ARG A 304 -10.29 11.07 -12.35
C ARG A 304 -10.08 11.27 -13.86
N PRO A 305 -10.55 12.39 -14.44
CA PRO A 305 -10.27 12.70 -15.84
C PRO A 305 -8.76 12.89 -16.09
N ALA A 306 -8.25 12.38 -17.21
CA ALA A 306 -6.83 12.49 -17.60
C ALA A 306 -6.31 13.94 -17.80
N ASP A 307 -7.18 14.96 -17.76
CA ASP A 307 -6.87 16.36 -18.08
C ASP A 307 -6.25 17.17 -16.91
N ARG A 308 -5.73 16.53 -15.86
CA ARG A 308 -4.95 17.19 -14.77
C ARG A 308 -3.43 17.21 -14.99
N THR A 309 -2.95 16.95 -16.20
CA THR A 309 -1.55 17.23 -16.57
C THR A 309 -1.47 18.45 -17.49
N ALA A 310 -1.47 19.65 -16.89
CA ALA A 310 -1.00 20.89 -17.50
C ALA A 310 -0.32 21.77 -16.43
#